data_AF-A0A9D6C8N4-F1
#
_entry.id   AF-A0A9D6C8N4-F1
#
_cell.length_a   1.000
_cell.length_b   1.000
_cell.length_c   1.000
_cell.angle_alpha   90.00
_cell.angle_beta   90.00
_cell.angle_gamma   90.00
#
_symmetry.space_group_name_H-M   'P 1'
#
loop_
_entity.id
_entity.type
_entity.pdbx_description
1 polymer ?
#
loop_
_entity_poly.entity_id
_entity_poly.type
_entity_poly.pdbx_seq_one_letter_code
_entity_poly.pdbx_strand_id
1 'polypeptide(L)'
;MTSSVPPRWTACWKSRNLKSLCTSSVYIPGSTSNGWNSMNWMEIISAHVMWKQRLTAYLAGTSQEELDPETIKLDDRCALGKWIYGDGKPMEVLPGYEEVRALHATFHQNAAQVVSLHLAGDTAGAAALLNGDYSRLSEKLKHRILGLSSQVKSAGSGIPRF
;
A
#
# COMPACT_ATOMS: atom_id res chain seq x y z
N MET A 1 -6.42 7.24 -34.73
CA MET A 1 -6.52 7.91 -33.43
C MET A 1 -7.05 6.92 -32.40
N THR A 2 -6.18 6.06 -31.86
CA THR A 2 -6.57 5.06 -30.85
C THR A 2 -6.32 5.67 -29.46
N SER A 3 -7.40 6.11 -28.82
CA SER A 3 -7.40 6.47 -27.40
C SER A 3 -7.11 5.21 -26.58
N SER A 4 -5.88 5.05 -26.10
CA SER A 4 -5.54 4.03 -25.09
C SER A 4 -6.00 4.53 -23.72
N VAL A 5 -7.05 3.91 -23.19
CA VAL A 5 -7.44 4.11 -21.79
C VAL A 5 -6.34 3.46 -20.93
N PRO A 6 -5.66 4.20 -20.05
CA PRO A 6 -4.65 3.61 -19.18
C PRO A 6 -5.32 2.62 -18.21
N PRO A 7 -4.64 1.52 -17.84
CA PRO A 7 -5.21 0.53 -16.92
C PRO A 7 -5.46 1.18 -15.53
N ARG A 8 -6.51 0.71 -14.84
CA ARG A 8 -7.10 1.29 -13.61
C ARG A 8 -6.13 1.52 -12.43
N TRP A 9 -4.88 1.09 -12.52
CA TRP A 9 -3.89 1.09 -11.44
C TRP A 9 -3.17 2.43 -11.22
N THR A 10 -3.32 3.40 -12.14
CA THR A 10 -2.86 4.80 -11.94
C THR A 10 -3.49 5.47 -10.70
N ALA A 11 -4.58 4.92 -10.17
CA ALA A 11 -5.34 5.46 -9.06
C ALA A 11 -4.67 5.37 -7.67
N CYS A 12 -3.61 4.56 -7.49
CA CYS A 12 -2.98 4.46 -6.15
C CYS A 12 -1.91 5.55 -5.89
N TRP A 13 -1.55 6.36 -6.90
CA TRP A 13 -0.53 7.41 -6.73
C TRP A 13 -0.86 8.76 -7.38
N LYS A 14 -1.71 8.83 -8.41
CA LYS A 14 -2.18 10.13 -8.96
C LYS A 14 -3.53 10.53 -8.38
N SER A 15 -3.54 11.25 -7.26
CA SER A 15 -4.63 12.19 -6.96
C SER A 15 -4.18 13.27 -5.98
N ARG A 16 -3.59 14.34 -6.54
CA ARG A 16 -3.73 15.68 -5.96
C ARG A 16 -5.07 16.23 -6.44
N ASN A 17 -6.03 16.29 -5.51
CA ASN A 17 -7.12 17.25 -5.40
C ASN A 17 -7.80 17.75 -6.70
N LEU A 18 -9.00 17.23 -7.00
CA LEU A 18 -10.04 17.93 -7.77
C LEU A 18 -11.38 17.75 -7.05
N LYS A 19 -11.91 18.85 -6.54
CA LYS A 19 -13.31 18.99 -6.14
C LYS A 19 -14.20 18.93 -7.40
N SER A 20 -15.42 18.39 -7.26
CA SER A 20 -16.56 18.49 -8.22
C SER A 20 -16.41 17.75 -9.55
N LEU A 21 -17.37 17.02 -10.13
CA LEU A 21 -18.80 16.74 -9.91
C LEU A 21 -19.12 15.44 -10.70
N CYS A 22 -20.00 14.59 -10.16
CA CYS A 22 -21.02 13.85 -10.92
C CYS A 22 -21.95 13.19 -9.91
N THR A 23 -23.04 13.89 -9.59
CA THR A 23 -24.23 13.37 -8.92
C THR A 23 -25.01 12.49 -9.91
N SER A 24 -25.30 11.25 -9.52
CA SER A 24 -26.54 10.57 -9.89
C SER A 24 -26.90 9.59 -8.78
N SER A 25 -28.05 9.89 -8.18
CA SER A 25 -28.69 9.19 -7.09
C SER A 25 -29.19 7.82 -7.55
N VAL A 26 -28.84 6.77 -6.80
CA VAL A 26 -29.75 5.65 -6.56
C VAL A 26 -29.83 5.49 -5.04
N TYR A 27 -30.95 5.94 -4.48
CA TYR A 27 -31.32 5.75 -3.09
C TYR A 27 -31.88 4.33 -2.92
N ILE A 28 -31.19 3.49 -2.14
CA ILE A 28 -31.72 2.20 -1.66
C ILE A 28 -31.99 2.33 -0.15
N PRO A 29 -33.24 2.28 0.32
CA PRO A 29 -33.55 2.32 1.74
C PRO A 29 -33.26 0.94 2.36
N GLY A 30 -32.34 0.88 3.32
CA GLY A 30 -32.11 -0.32 4.14
C GLY A 30 -30.66 -0.75 4.39
N SER A 31 -29.65 0.04 4.01
CA SER A 31 -28.26 -0.22 4.37
C SER A 31 -27.83 0.74 5.49
N THR A 32 -27.85 0.28 6.74
CA THR A 32 -27.07 0.89 7.81
C THR A 32 -25.59 0.60 7.53
N SER A 33 -25.01 1.33 6.60
CA SER A 33 -23.56 1.34 6.42
C SER A 33 -22.95 2.01 7.65
N ASN A 34 -22.64 1.21 8.66
CA ASN A 34 -21.69 1.57 9.71
C ASN A 34 -20.41 2.02 9.00
N GLY A 35 -20.15 3.34 8.97
CA GLY A 35 -19.11 4.01 8.18
C GLY A 35 -17.66 3.73 8.59
N TRP A 36 -17.38 2.51 9.08
CA TRP A 36 -16.09 2.07 9.62
C TRP A 36 -15.69 0.66 9.14
N ASN A 37 -16.24 0.19 8.01
CA ASN A 37 -15.78 -0.99 7.28
C ASN A 37 -15.74 -0.59 5.80
N SER A 38 -14.61 -0.52 5.12
CA SER A 38 -13.86 -1.71 4.74
C SER A 38 -12.50 -1.29 4.19
N MET A 39 -11.47 -1.22 5.04
CA MET A 39 -10.12 -1.38 4.51
C MET A 39 -10.03 -2.80 3.94
N ASN A 40 -9.92 -2.93 2.61
CA ASN A 40 -9.81 -4.23 1.98
C ASN A 40 -8.39 -4.78 2.17
N TRP A 41 -8.16 -5.46 3.31
CA TRP A 41 -6.87 -6.06 3.67
C TRP A 41 -6.23 -6.89 2.55
N MET A 42 -7.05 -7.53 1.71
CA MET A 42 -6.55 -8.31 0.57
C MET A 42 -5.99 -7.42 -0.54
N GLU A 43 -6.57 -6.24 -0.78
CA GLU A 43 -6.03 -5.26 -1.72
C GLU A 43 -4.68 -4.70 -1.24
N ILE A 44 -4.52 -4.46 0.07
CA ILE A 44 -3.23 -4.03 0.63
C ILE A 44 -2.17 -5.10 0.43
N ILE A 45 -2.47 -6.35 0.75
CA ILE A 45 -1.52 -7.45 0.58
C ILE A 45 -1.17 -7.62 -0.90
N SER A 46 -2.17 -7.57 -1.78
CA SER A 46 -1.97 -7.63 -3.23
C SER A 46 -1.06 -6.49 -3.71
N ALA A 47 -1.29 -5.25 -3.28
CA ALA A 47 -0.46 -4.10 -3.65
C ALA A 47 1.01 -4.30 -3.27
N HIS A 48 1.30 -4.86 -2.10
CA HIS A 48 2.67 -5.13 -1.66
C HIS A 48 3.34 -6.27 -2.45
N VAL A 49 2.58 -7.28 -2.88
CA VAL A 49 3.08 -8.31 -3.82
C VAL A 49 3.41 -7.67 -5.18
N MET A 50 2.54 -6.81 -5.68
CA MET A 50 2.69 -6.15 -6.99
C MET A 50 3.88 -5.20 -7.03
N TRP A 51 4.26 -4.59 -5.90
CA TRP A 51 5.44 -3.75 -5.84
C TRP A 51 6.73 -4.43 -6.30
N LYS A 52 6.92 -5.72 -6.00
CA LYS A 52 8.10 -6.45 -6.49
C LYS A 52 8.11 -6.52 -8.02
N GLN A 53 6.97 -6.84 -8.63
CA GLN A 53 6.84 -6.91 -10.09
C GLN A 53 7.06 -5.54 -10.74
N ARG A 54 6.52 -4.49 -10.12
CA ARG A 54 6.72 -3.09 -10.54
C ARG A 54 8.20 -2.70 -10.56
N LEU A 55 8.92 -2.99 -9.48
CA LEU A 55 10.36 -2.74 -9.39
C LEU A 55 11.14 -3.60 -10.40
N THR A 56 10.79 -4.88 -10.59
CA THR A 56 11.42 -5.73 -11.61
C THR A 56 11.25 -5.16 -13.02
N ALA A 57 10.03 -4.73 -13.39
CA ALA A 57 9.76 -4.11 -14.69
C ALA A 57 10.50 -2.77 -14.86
N TYR A 58 10.60 -1.99 -13.80
CA TYR A 58 11.37 -0.75 -13.77
C TYR A 58 12.86 -0.99 -14.02
N LEU A 59 13.49 -1.91 -13.28
CA LEU A 59 14.89 -2.28 -13.48
C LEU A 59 15.16 -2.87 -14.87
N ALA A 60 14.18 -3.55 -15.47
CA ALA A 60 14.28 -4.11 -16.81
C ALA A 60 14.04 -3.07 -17.94
N GLY A 61 13.71 -1.82 -17.61
CA GLY A 61 13.37 -0.78 -18.60
C GLY A 61 12.08 -1.05 -19.38
N THR A 62 11.25 -2.00 -18.92
CA THR A 62 9.97 -2.35 -19.57
C THR A 62 8.80 -1.56 -18.97
N SER A 63 9.01 -0.88 -17.85
CA SER A 63 8.06 0.05 -17.25
C SER A 63 8.19 1.44 -17.85
N GLN A 64 7.05 2.09 -18.12
CA GLN A 64 6.98 3.52 -18.46
C GLN A 64 6.74 4.40 -17.23
N GLU A 65 6.73 3.81 -16.04
CA GLU A 65 6.47 4.54 -14.80
C GLU A 65 7.68 5.34 -14.37
N GLU A 66 7.44 6.61 -14.02
CA GLU A 66 8.42 7.44 -13.35
C GLU A 66 8.35 7.18 -11.85
N LEU A 67 9.36 6.47 -11.34
CA LEU A 67 9.51 6.16 -9.93
C LEU A 67 10.45 7.18 -9.29
N ASP A 68 9.90 7.97 -8.36
CA ASP A 68 10.68 8.92 -7.56
C ASP A 68 11.00 8.33 -6.17
N PRO A 69 12.28 8.06 -5.84
CA PRO A 69 12.67 7.53 -4.54
C PRO A 69 12.19 8.38 -3.36
N GLU A 70 12.16 9.71 -3.51
CA GLU A 70 11.80 10.64 -2.44
C GLU A 70 10.32 10.53 -2.07
N THR A 71 9.48 10.18 -3.05
CA THR A 71 8.08 9.88 -2.81
C THR A 71 7.87 8.45 -2.33
N ILE A 72 8.64 7.47 -2.85
CA ILE A 72 8.49 6.06 -2.50
C ILE A 72 8.83 5.78 -1.04
N LYS A 73 9.82 6.48 -0.47
CA LYS A 73 10.21 6.30 0.94
C LYS A 73 9.16 6.78 1.95
N LEU A 74 8.16 7.55 1.51
CA LEU A 74 7.08 8.06 2.36
C LEU A 74 6.06 6.95 2.60
N ASP A 75 6.15 6.32 3.76
CA ASP A 75 5.33 5.18 4.16
C ASP A 75 3.93 5.59 4.65
N ASP A 76 3.58 6.87 4.65
CA ASP A 76 2.25 7.37 5.02
C ASP A 76 1.32 7.60 3.81
N ARG A 77 1.82 7.41 2.58
CA ARG A 77 1.08 7.73 1.35
C ARG A 77 0.26 6.57 0.79
N CYS A 78 0.67 5.33 1.04
CA CYS A 78 -0.05 4.15 0.57
C CYS A 78 -1.31 3.87 1.42
N ALA A 79 -2.19 2.98 0.96
CA ALA A 79 -3.42 2.66 1.70
C ALA A 79 -3.16 2.13 3.12
N LEU A 80 -2.12 1.30 3.30
CA LEU A 80 -1.70 0.81 4.62
C LEU A 80 -1.18 1.94 5.50
N GLY A 81 -0.28 2.78 4.98
CA GLY A 81 0.24 3.95 5.66
C GLY A 81 -0.84 4.90 6.15
N LYS A 82 -1.77 5.27 5.26
CA LYS A 82 -2.92 6.13 5.58
C LYS A 82 -3.77 5.57 6.70
N TRP A 83 -3.97 4.26 6.73
CA TRP A 83 -4.70 3.61 7.82
C TRP A 83 -3.89 3.61 9.11
N ILE A 84 -2.62 3.18 9.07
CA ILE A 84 -1.74 3.16 10.25
C ILE A 84 -1.73 4.54 10.92
N TYR A 85 -1.39 5.58 10.17
CA TYR A 85 -1.25 6.92 10.72
C TYR A 85 -2.56 7.70 10.89
N GLY A 86 -3.68 7.14 10.42
CA GLY A 86 -5.03 7.73 10.49
C GLY A 86 -5.98 6.86 11.31
N ASP A 87 -7.00 6.30 10.67
CA ASP A 87 -8.12 5.59 11.33
C ASP A 87 -7.69 4.36 12.15
N GLY A 88 -6.54 3.77 11.82
CA GLY A 88 -5.94 2.64 12.52
C GLY A 88 -5.17 3.04 13.77
N LYS A 89 -4.94 4.32 14.04
CA LYS A 89 -4.15 4.79 15.20
C LYS A 89 -4.65 4.25 16.55
N PRO A 90 -5.96 4.15 16.85
CA PRO A 90 -6.45 3.52 18.08
C PRO A 90 -6.09 2.04 18.23
N MET A 91 -5.75 1.36 17.13
CA MET A 91 -5.33 -0.04 17.12
C MET A 91 -3.86 -0.22 17.49
N GLU A 92 -3.14 0.84 17.86
CA GLU A 92 -1.74 0.76 18.31
C GLU A 92 -1.53 -0.11 19.55
N VAL A 93 -2.59 -0.34 20.32
CA VAL A 93 -2.62 -1.26 21.46
C VAL A 93 -2.53 -2.73 21.05
N LEU A 94 -2.78 -3.05 19.77
CA LEU A 94 -2.71 -4.42 19.28
C LEU A 94 -1.24 -4.84 19.13
N PRO A 95 -0.86 -6.05 19.59
CA PRO A 95 0.53 -6.47 19.62
C PRO A 95 1.20 -6.52 18.24
N GLY A 96 0.43 -6.72 17.16
CA GLY A 96 0.95 -6.74 15.79
C GLY A 96 1.08 -5.37 15.13
N TYR A 97 0.55 -4.30 15.72
CA TYR A 97 0.45 -2.99 15.04
C TYR A 97 1.84 -2.37 14.82
N GLU A 98 2.64 -2.27 15.89
CA GLU A 98 3.95 -1.64 15.81
C GLU A 98 4.92 -2.43 14.92
N GLU A 99 4.85 -3.77 14.95
CA GLU A 99 5.66 -4.60 14.06
C GLU A 99 5.30 -4.34 12.58
N VAL A 100 4.01 -4.25 12.25
CA VAL A 100 3.57 -3.93 10.89
C VAL A 100 4.02 -2.53 10.48
N ARG A 101 3.86 -1.52 11.36
CA ARG A 101 4.30 -0.14 11.09
C ARG A 101 5.80 -0.06 10.79
N ALA A 102 6.63 -0.67 11.63
CA ALA A 102 8.07 -0.66 11.43
C ALA A 102 8.49 -1.38 10.14
N LEU A 103 7.96 -2.59 9.89
CA LEU A 103 8.24 -3.35 8.67
C LEU A 103 7.79 -2.61 7.41
N HIS A 104 6.65 -1.91 7.49
CA HIS A 104 6.12 -1.10 6.40
C HIS A 104 7.03 0.08 6.05
N ALA A 105 7.53 0.80 7.05
CA ALA A 105 8.49 1.87 6.84
C ALA A 105 9.78 1.36 6.18
N THR A 106 10.36 0.27 6.68
CA THR A 106 11.56 -0.34 6.08
C THR A 106 11.29 -0.85 4.65
N PHE A 107 10.08 -1.35 4.37
CA PHE A 107 9.70 -1.80 3.03
C PHE A 107 9.76 -0.65 2.02
N HIS A 108 9.19 0.50 2.37
CA HIS A 108 9.22 1.70 1.55
C HIS A 108 10.64 2.27 1.39
N GLN A 109 11.46 2.23 2.44
CA GLN A 109 12.88 2.62 2.36
C GLN A 109 13.66 1.72 1.39
N ASN A 110 13.49 0.39 1.46
CA ASN A 110 14.16 -0.54 0.55
C ASN A 110 13.67 -0.36 -0.89
N ALA A 111 12.38 -0.13 -1.11
CA ALA A 111 11.83 0.16 -2.44
C ALA A 111 12.47 1.43 -3.04
N ALA A 112 12.56 2.50 -2.24
CA ALA A 112 13.22 3.73 -2.65
C ALA A 112 14.70 3.51 -2.97
N GLN A 113 15.40 2.73 -2.14
CA GLN A 113 16.81 2.41 -2.35
C GLN A 113 17.05 1.61 -3.63
N VAL A 114 16.18 0.66 -3.98
CA VAL A 114 16.25 -0.07 -5.26
C VAL A 114 16.19 0.90 -6.44
N VAL A 115 15.26 1.84 -6.41
CA VAL A 115 15.12 2.86 -7.47
C VAL A 115 16.34 3.79 -7.49
N SER A 116 16.81 4.27 -6.33
CA SER A 116 18.00 5.12 -6.23
C SER A 116 19.26 4.47 -6.78
N LEU A 117 19.49 3.18 -6.48
CA LEU A 117 20.64 2.43 -7.02
C LEU A 117 20.58 2.34 -8.54
N HIS A 118 19.39 2.04 -9.09
CA HIS A 118 19.21 1.98 -10.54
C HIS A 118 19.45 3.34 -11.22
N LEU A 119 18.91 4.42 -10.65
CA LEU A 119 19.13 5.79 -11.14
C LEU A 119 20.59 6.22 -11.06
N ALA A 120 21.35 5.71 -10.08
CA ALA A 120 22.79 5.91 -9.98
C ALA A 120 23.62 5.04 -10.94
N GLY A 121 22.98 4.21 -11.77
CA GLY A 121 23.63 3.30 -12.71
C GLY A 121 23.98 1.92 -12.13
N ASP A 122 23.77 1.70 -10.83
CA ASP A 122 24.01 0.41 -10.16
C ASP A 122 22.79 -0.51 -10.23
N THR A 123 22.48 -0.96 -11.45
CA THR A 123 21.37 -1.91 -11.67
C THR A 123 21.64 -3.27 -11.02
N ALA A 124 22.90 -3.69 -10.90
CA ALA A 124 23.28 -4.95 -10.28
C ALA A 124 23.00 -4.93 -8.76
N GLY A 125 23.41 -3.87 -8.06
CA GLY A 125 23.09 -3.65 -6.65
C GLY A 125 21.59 -3.50 -6.41
N ALA A 126 20.88 -2.77 -7.29
CA ALA A 126 19.43 -2.67 -7.24
C ALA A 126 18.75 -4.04 -7.33
N ALA A 127 19.18 -4.89 -8.26
CA ALA A 127 18.67 -6.25 -8.43
C ALA A 127 19.01 -7.16 -7.24
N ALA A 128 20.22 -7.04 -6.67
CA ALA A 128 20.62 -7.79 -5.48
C ALA A 128 19.75 -7.43 -4.27
N LEU A 129 19.53 -6.13 -4.03
CA LEU A 129 18.65 -5.65 -2.97
C LEU A 129 17.20 -6.11 -3.17
N LEU A 130 16.68 -5.98 -4.39
CA LEU A 130 15.31 -6.38 -4.76
C LEU A 130 15.07 -7.88 -4.50
N ASN A 131 16.02 -8.73 -4.90
CA ASN A 131 15.89 -10.18 -4.80
C ASN A 131 16.29 -10.74 -3.42
N GLY A 132 17.08 -10.00 -2.65
CA GLY A 132 17.49 -10.35 -1.29
C GLY A 132 16.58 -9.73 -0.23
N ASP A 133 17.08 -8.67 0.41
CA ASP A 133 16.48 -8.10 1.62
C ASP A 133 15.07 -7.56 1.39
N TYR A 134 14.83 -6.91 0.26
CA TYR A 134 13.49 -6.43 -0.08
C TYR A 134 12.49 -7.59 -0.19
N SER A 135 12.84 -8.67 -0.90
CA SER A 135 11.94 -9.81 -1.08
C SER A 135 11.61 -10.50 0.24
N ARG A 136 12.60 -10.72 1.10
CA ARG A 136 12.40 -11.33 2.43
C ARG A 136 11.56 -10.44 3.34
N LEU A 137 11.80 -9.14 3.31
CA LEU A 137 11.03 -8.15 4.08
C LEU A 137 9.58 -8.08 3.60
N SER A 138 9.36 -8.04 2.28
CA SER A 138 8.04 -8.04 1.65
C SER A 138 7.23 -9.27 2.08
N GLU A 139 7.82 -10.47 2.01
CA GLU A 139 7.15 -11.69 2.48
C GLU A 139 6.81 -11.62 3.97
N LYS A 140 7.75 -11.20 4.82
CA LYS A 140 7.48 -11.04 6.26
C LYS A 140 6.34 -10.04 6.52
N LEU A 141 6.36 -8.89 5.85
CA LEU A 141 5.35 -7.84 5.99
C LEU A 141 3.95 -8.36 5.64
N LYS A 142 3.78 -9.09 4.53
CA LYS A 142 2.47 -9.69 4.18
C LYS A 142 1.91 -10.58 5.29
N HIS A 143 2.73 -11.45 5.87
CA HIS A 143 2.31 -12.34 6.95
C HIS A 143 1.89 -11.54 8.20
N ARG A 144 2.59 -10.44 8.50
CA ARG A 144 2.24 -9.57 9.63
C ARG A 144 0.99 -8.74 9.38
N ILE A 145 0.77 -8.26 8.15
CA ILE A 145 -0.49 -7.60 7.76
C ILE A 145 -1.67 -8.55 7.92
N LEU A 146 -1.53 -9.81 7.49
CA LEU A 146 -2.57 -10.83 7.70
C LEU A 146 -2.87 -11.03 9.20
N GLY A 147 -1.83 -11.17 10.02
CA GLY A 147 -1.98 -11.29 11.47
C GLY A 147 -2.68 -10.09 12.10
N LEU A 148 -2.25 -8.87 11.77
CA LEU A 148 -2.88 -7.64 12.25
C LEU A 148 -4.33 -7.53 11.80
N SER A 149 -4.65 -7.91 10.56
CA SER A 149 -6.03 -7.89 10.07
C SER A 149 -6.95 -8.79 10.90
N SER A 150 -6.45 -9.93 11.39
CA SER A 150 -7.19 -10.81 12.30
C SER A 150 -7.40 -10.14 13.66
N GLN A 151 -6.35 -9.51 14.22
CA GLN A 151 -6.44 -8.80 15.50
C GLN A 151 -7.46 -7.64 15.44
N VAL A 152 -7.43 -6.84 14.37
CA VAL A 152 -8.37 -5.72 14.17
C VAL A 152 -9.82 -6.23 14.06
N LYS A 153 -10.06 -7.33 13.34
CA LYS A 153 -11.40 -7.95 13.24
C LYS A 153 -11.91 -8.46 14.59
N SER A 154 -11.04 -9.09 15.38
CA SER A 154 -11.37 -9.57 16.72
C SER A 154 -11.68 -8.42 17.68
N ALA A 155 -10.88 -7.35 17.65
CA ALA A 155 -11.10 -6.15 18.46
C ALA A 155 -12.42 -5.45 18.11
N GLY A 156 -12.75 -5.33 16.82
CA GLY A 156 -14.02 -4.74 16.36
C GLY A 156 -15.27 -5.59 16.66
N SER A 157 -15.10 -6.89 16.92
CA SER A 157 -16.21 -7.81 17.27
C SER A 157 -16.46 -7.90 18.78
N GLY A 158 -15.51 -7.46 19.61
CA GLY A 158 -15.53 -7.60 21.08
C GLY A 158 -15.99 -6.37 21.87
N ILE A 159 -16.34 -5.26 21.21
CA ILE A 159 -16.88 -4.06 21.87
C ILE A 159 -18.41 -4.20 21.96
N PRO A 160 -19.03 -4.23 23.16
CA PRO A 160 -20.48 -4.15 23.27
C PRO A 160 -20.93 -2.83 22.64
N ARG A 161 -21.76 -2.92 21.60
CA ARG A 161 -22.49 -1.75 21.09
C ARG A 161 -23.59 -1.47 22.11
N PHE A 162 -23.39 -0.45 22.95
CA PHE A 162 -24.45 0.15 23.75
C PHE A 162 -25.34 1.03 22.86
#